data_AF-A0A430V2M6-F1
#
_entry.id   AF-A0A430V2M6-F1
#
_cell.length_a   1.000
_cell.length_b   1.000
_cell.length_c   1.000
_cell.angle_alpha   90.00
_cell.angle_beta   90.00
_cell.angle_gamma   90.00
#
_symmetry.space_group_name_H-M   'P 1'
#
loop_
_entity.id
_entity.type
_entity.pdbx_description
1 polymer ?
#
loop_
_entity_poly.entity_id
_entity_poly.type
_entity_poly.pdbx_seq_one_letter_code
_entity_poly.pdbx_strand_id
1 'polypeptide(L)'
;MVPGAKERPVQEFLNVLLFRPLAHLVVLLLYRTRVRPHHLVLFHTLLVLLAARLIHLGQDVPAAFLIQLKTVLDNADGQLARLRGEVTELGRYLDTELDFLGNLFLFLALGFRTGAWGWAFAAFLVFTLVQTWDFNLERLYRKARGLFLPPEPQDPET
;
A
#
# COMPACT_ATOMS: atom_id res chain seq x y z
N MET A 1 12.85 -2.31 -16.37
CA MET A 1 12.26 -2.34 -15.01
C MET A 1 12.53 -1.00 -14.34
N VAL A 2 11.55 -0.45 -13.60
CA VAL A 2 11.71 0.81 -12.86
C VAL A 2 12.68 0.58 -11.67
N PRO A 3 13.74 1.39 -11.50
CA PRO A 3 14.67 1.27 -10.38
C PRO A 3 13.95 1.34 -9.03
N GLY A 4 14.29 0.44 -8.11
CA GLY A 4 13.68 0.39 -6.78
C GLY A 4 12.30 -0.26 -6.71
N ALA A 5 11.74 -0.77 -7.81
CA ALA A 5 10.50 -1.55 -7.76
C ALA A 5 10.72 -2.92 -7.10
N LYS A 6 9.76 -3.37 -6.28
CA LYS A 6 9.80 -4.73 -5.70
C LYS A 6 9.62 -5.75 -6.83
N GLU A 7 10.57 -6.67 -6.96
CA GLU A 7 10.42 -7.83 -7.85
C GLU A 7 9.29 -8.71 -7.31
N ARG A 8 8.30 -9.03 -8.15
CA ARG A 8 7.20 -9.95 -7.84
C ARG A 8 7.14 -11.03 -8.92
N PRO A 9 6.81 -12.30 -8.56
CA PRO A 9 6.73 -13.40 -9.52
C PRO A 9 5.57 -13.22 -10.50
N VAL A 10 4.50 -12.56 -10.06
CA VAL A 10 3.37 -12.14 -10.89
C VAL A 10 3.44 -10.61 -11.05
N GLN A 11 3.38 -10.16 -12.30
CA GLN A 11 3.32 -8.74 -12.63
C GLN A 11 1.87 -8.34 -12.91
N GLU A 12 1.32 -7.50 -12.04
CA GLU A 12 0.04 -6.85 -12.29
C GLU A 12 0.19 -5.82 -13.41
N PHE A 13 -0.61 -5.96 -14.47
CA PHE A 13 -0.50 -5.11 -15.67
C PHE A 13 -0.61 -3.61 -15.36
N LEU A 14 -1.62 -3.20 -14.59
CA LEU A 14 -1.80 -1.79 -14.20
C LEU A 14 -0.67 -1.27 -13.31
N ASN A 15 -0.14 -2.13 -12.44
CA ASN A 15 0.96 -1.80 -11.55
C ASN A 15 2.24 -1.49 -12.35
N VAL A 16 2.55 -2.33 -13.35
CA VAL A 16 3.70 -2.14 -14.23
C VAL A 16 3.52 -0.95 -15.17
N LEU A 17 2.34 -0.78 -15.75
CA LEU A 17 2.09 0.22 -16.78
C LEU A 17 1.88 1.63 -16.19
N LEU A 18 1.20 1.74 -15.05
CA LEU A 18 0.69 3.01 -14.53
C LEU A 18 1.26 3.34 -13.15
N PHE A 19 1.07 2.48 -12.15
CA PHE A 19 1.39 2.85 -10.77
C PHE A 19 2.89 2.94 -10.51
N ARG A 20 3.71 2.00 -10.99
CA ARG A 20 5.16 2.01 -10.78
C ARG A 20 5.85 3.20 -11.46
N PRO A 21 5.56 3.52 -12.74
CA PRO A 21 6.14 4.70 -13.37
C PRO A 21 5.74 5.99 -12.66
N LEU A 22 4.47 6.15 -12.28
CA LEU A 22 4.01 7.34 -11.53
C LEU A 22 4.67 7.43 -10.16
N ALA A 23 4.77 6.32 -9.44
CA ALA A 23 5.47 6.25 -8.17
C ALA A 23 6.95 6.61 -8.32
N HIS A 24 7.60 6.19 -9.40
CA HIS A 24 8.98 6.55 -9.67
C HIS A 24 9.16 8.04 -9.91
N LEU A 25 8.22 8.70 -10.62
CA LEU A 25 8.25 10.15 -10.77
C LEU A 25 8.18 10.85 -9.41
N VAL A 26 7.32 10.38 -8.51
CA VAL A 26 7.25 10.87 -7.12
C VAL A 26 8.58 10.66 -6.41
N VAL A 27 9.19 9.47 -6.55
CA VAL A 27 10.50 9.17 -5.94
C VAL A 27 11.57 10.10 -6.48
N LEU A 28 11.64 10.37 -7.79
CA LEU A 28 12.64 11.28 -8.37
C LEU A 28 12.53 12.70 -7.79
N LEU A 29 11.31 13.19 -7.56
CA LEU A 29 11.09 14.48 -6.92
C LEU A 29 11.53 14.47 -5.46
N LEU A 30 11.26 13.38 -4.75
CA LEU A 30 11.52 13.28 -3.32
C LEU A 30 12.96 12.85 -2.99
N TYR A 31 13.68 12.22 -3.93
CA TYR A 31 14.96 11.56 -3.71
C TYR A 31 16.02 12.49 -3.13
N ARG A 32 16.00 13.78 -3.46
CA ARG A 32 16.94 14.79 -2.92
C ARG A 32 16.40 15.60 -1.74
N THR A 33 15.19 15.30 -1.26
CA THR A 33 14.55 16.03 -0.15
C THR A 33 14.80 15.35 1.20
N ARG A 34 14.46 16.03 2.30
CA ARG A 34 14.52 15.45 3.66
C ARG A 34 13.33 14.53 3.99
N VAL A 35 12.42 14.31 3.04
CA VAL A 35 11.25 13.45 3.24
C VAL A 35 11.70 12.00 3.35
N ARG A 36 11.36 11.32 4.45
CA ARG A 36 11.66 9.90 4.70
C ARG A 36 10.47 9.01 4.26
N PRO A 37 10.69 7.72 3.98
CA PRO A 37 9.63 6.80 3.57
C PRO A 37 8.42 6.79 4.50
N HIS A 38 8.61 6.78 5.82
CA HIS A 38 7.48 6.79 6.76
C HIS A 38 6.63 8.07 6.71
N HIS A 39 7.16 9.21 6.24
CA HIS A 39 6.33 10.40 6.01
C HIS A 39 5.32 10.17 4.87
N LEU A 40 5.71 9.41 3.84
CA LEU A 40 4.81 9.03 2.76
C LEU A 40 3.75 8.06 3.27
N VAL A 41 4.15 7.11 4.14
CA VAL A 41 3.21 6.18 4.78
C VAL A 41 2.10 6.92 5.53
N LEU A 42 2.49 7.85 6.40
CA LEU A 42 1.53 8.68 7.13
C LEU A 42 0.67 9.55 6.20
N PHE A 43 1.28 10.12 5.16
CA PHE A 43 0.57 10.98 4.22
C PHE A 43 -0.47 10.22 3.40
N HIS A 44 -0.12 9.08 2.81
CA HIS A 44 -1.07 8.31 2.01
C HIS A 44 -2.17 7.68 2.89
N THR A 45 -1.86 7.37 4.15
CA THR A 45 -2.87 6.94 5.13
C THR A 45 -3.90 8.04 5.37
N LEU A 46 -3.47 9.30 5.54
CA LEU A 46 -4.36 10.44 5.68
C LEU A 46 -5.28 10.59 4.44
N LEU A 47 -4.76 10.35 3.24
CA LEU A 47 -5.55 10.39 2.02
C LEU A 47 -6.65 9.32 1.99
N VAL A 48 -6.37 8.12 2.50
CA VAL A 48 -7.38 7.05 2.62
C VAL A 48 -8.46 7.40 3.64
N LEU A 49 -8.10 8.00 4.77
CA LEU A 49 -9.08 8.50 5.74
C LEU A 49 -9.96 9.60 5.15
N LEU A 50 -9.35 10.50 4.37
CA LEU A 50 -10.11 11.51 3.62
C LEU A 50 -11.03 10.85 2.58
N ALA A 51 -10.55 9.86 1.85
CA ALA A 51 -11.37 9.10 0.89
C ALA A 51 -12.56 8.42 1.59
N ALA A 52 -12.35 7.79 2.75
CA ALA A 52 -13.42 7.21 3.57
C ALA A 52 -14.47 8.27 3.94
N ARG A 53 -14.03 9.46 4.37
CA ARG A 53 -14.96 10.58 4.64
C ARG A 53 -15.74 10.99 3.39
N LEU A 54 -15.09 11.09 2.23
CA LEU A 54 -15.74 11.45 0.97
C LEU A 54 -16.76 10.38 0.53
N ILE A 55 -16.42 9.09 0.68
CA ILE A 55 -17.36 7.98 0.44
C ILE A 55 -18.59 8.15 1.32
N HIS A 56 -18.41 8.40 2.61
CA HIS A 56 -19.52 8.59 3.54
C HIS A 56 -20.43 9.76 3.11
N LEU A 57 -19.86 10.84 2.61
CA LEU A 57 -20.57 12.03 2.12
C LEU A 57 -21.19 11.88 0.72
N GLY A 58 -21.04 10.74 0.05
CA GLY A 58 -21.56 10.53 -1.30
C GLY A 58 -20.67 11.07 -2.42
N GLN A 59 -19.45 11.51 -2.11
CA GLN A 59 -18.52 12.11 -3.07
C GLN A 59 -17.59 11.04 -3.67
N ASP A 60 -18.16 10.15 -4.48
CA ASP A 60 -17.47 8.94 -4.96
C ASP A 60 -16.32 9.20 -5.92
N VAL A 61 -16.48 10.15 -6.85
CA VAL A 61 -15.45 10.47 -7.84
C VAL A 61 -14.15 10.97 -7.18
N PRO A 62 -14.17 11.99 -6.30
CA PRO A 62 -12.95 12.43 -5.63
C PRO A 62 -12.43 11.37 -4.65
N ALA A 63 -13.29 10.56 -4.01
CA ALA A 63 -12.83 9.45 -3.18
C ALA A 63 -12.05 8.40 -3.98
N ALA A 64 -12.58 8.00 -5.14
CA ALA A 64 -11.92 7.06 -6.04
C ALA A 64 -10.56 7.61 -6.49
N PHE A 65 -10.49 8.90 -6.84
CA PHE A 65 -9.22 9.55 -7.19
C PHE A 65 -8.20 9.48 -6.04
N LEU A 66 -8.61 9.78 -4.80
CA LEU A 66 -7.71 9.70 -3.64
C LEU A 66 -7.19 8.28 -3.38
N ILE A 67 -8.01 7.25 -3.60
CA ILE A 67 -7.59 5.85 -3.48
C ILE A 67 -6.54 5.50 -4.55
N GLN A 68 -6.72 5.97 -5.78
CA GLN A 68 -5.70 5.80 -6.83
C GLN A 68 -4.41 6.54 -6.49
N LEU A 69 -4.52 7.75 -5.95
CA LEU A 69 -3.37 8.53 -5.49
C LEU A 69 -2.62 7.83 -4.34
N LYS A 70 -3.34 7.25 -3.36
CA LYS A 70 -2.71 6.40 -2.32
C LYS A 70 -1.90 5.29 -2.95
N THR A 71 -2.46 4.58 -3.93
CA THR A 71 -1.76 3.45 -4.58
C THR A 71 -0.44 3.89 -5.22
N VAL A 72 -0.39 5.08 -5.83
CA VAL A 72 0.87 5.65 -6.36
C VAL A 72 1.87 5.95 -5.25
N LEU A 73 1.42 6.57 -4.15
CA LEU A 73 2.28 6.99 -3.04
C LEU A 73 2.84 5.82 -2.24
N ASP A 74 2.03 4.81 -2.02
CA ASP A 74 2.38 3.51 -1.42
C ASP A 74 3.48 2.80 -2.22
N ASN A 75 3.35 2.77 -3.55
CA ASN A 75 4.43 2.26 -4.39
C ASN A 75 5.68 3.15 -4.32
N ALA A 76 5.53 4.45 -4.03
CA ALA A 76 6.63 5.40 -3.96
C ALA A 76 7.40 5.31 -2.64
N ASP A 77 6.77 5.06 -1.49
CA ASP A 77 7.49 4.90 -0.22
C ASP A 77 8.43 3.70 -0.24
N GLY A 78 7.98 2.57 -0.78
CA GLY A 78 8.78 1.36 -0.85
C GLY A 78 9.90 1.52 -1.85
N GLN A 79 9.65 2.19 -2.97
CA GLN A 79 10.69 2.53 -3.94
C GLN A 79 11.73 3.49 -3.34
N LEU A 80 11.28 4.52 -2.60
CA LEU A 80 12.15 5.48 -1.95
C LEU A 80 13.01 4.81 -0.87
N ALA A 81 12.41 3.97 -0.03
CA ALA A 81 13.11 3.21 1.01
C ALA A 81 14.20 2.32 0.40
N ARG A 82 13.88 1.58 -0.67
CA ARG A 82 14.85 0.70 -1.35
C ARG A 82 15.96 1.48 -2.04
N LEU A 83 15.64 2.59 -2.72
CA LEU A 83 16.64 3.41 -3.41
C LEU A 83 17.57 4.15 -2.45
N ARG A 84 17.11 4.48 -1.25
CA ARG A 84 17.93 5.13 -0.21
C ARG A 84 18.60 4.17 0.76
N GLY A 85 18.29 2.88 0.70
CA GLY A 85 18.73 1.91 1.72
C GLY A 85 18.10 2.14 3.10
N GLU A 86 16.95 2.81 3.17
CA GLU A 86 16.21 3.13 4.40
C GLU A 86 15.08 2.12 4.67
N VAL A 87 15.26 0.85 4.30
CA VAL A 87 14.28 -0.21 4.54
C VAL A 87 14.40 -0.69 5.99
N THR A 88 13.33 -0.52 6.78
CA THR A 88 13.29 -0.86 8.21
C THR A 88 12.14 -1.82 8.55
N GLU A 89 12.23 -2.55 9.66
CA GLU A 89 11.15 -3.42 10.12
C GLU A 89 9.98 -2.60 10.62
N LEU A 90 10.27 -1.58 11.46
CA LEU A 90 9.27 -0.66 11.95
C LEU A 90 8.51 0.01 10.79
N GLY A 91 9.20 0.41 9.72
CA GLY A 91 8.58 1.02 8.55
C GLY A 91 7.63 0.07 7.83
N ARG A 92 8.06 -1.18 7.61
CA ARG A 92 7.23 -2.22 6.99
C ARG A 92 6.02 -2.59 7.85
N TYR A 93 6.20 -2.66 9.16
CA TYR A 93 5.12 -2.93 10.12
C TYR A 93 4.11 -1.79 10.12
N LEU A 94 4.58 -0.55 10.24
CA LEU A 94 3.74 0.65 10.22
C LEU A 94 2.91 0.74 8.93
N ASP A 95 3.54 0.48 7.78
CA ASP A 95 2.86 0.46 6.46
C ASP A 95 1.72 -0.56 6.44
N THR A 96 2.00 -1.80 6.86
CA THR A 96 1.01 -2.89 6.90
C THR A 96 -0.18 -2.56 7.82
N GLU A 97 0.10 -2.05 9.03
CA GLU A 97 -0.93 -1.71 10.01
C GLU A 97 -1.81 -0.53 9.55
N LEU A 98 -1.18 0.51 8.99
CA LEU A 98 -1.92 1.68 8.51
C LEU A 98 -2.74 1.38 7.26
N ASP A 99 -2.27 0.46 6.41
CA ASP A 99 -3.05 -0.07 5.29
C ASP A 99 -4.26 -0.88 5.76
N PHE A 100 -4.08 -1.73 6.76
CA PHE A 100 -5.20 -2.46 7.36
C PHE A 100 -6.25 -1.50 7.94
N LEU A 101 -5.82 -0.51 8.73
CA LEU A 101 -6.71 0.50 9.29
C LEU A 101 -7.38 1.33 8.20
N GLY A 102 -6.65 1.76 7.19
CA GLY A 102 -7.18 2.50 6.05
C GLY A 102 -8.31 1.74 5.35
N ASN A 103 -8.09 0.46 5.06
CA ASN A 103 -9.10 -0.41 4.48
C ASN A 103 -10.33 -0.55 5.40
N LEU A 104 -10.12 -0.78 6.70
CA LEU A 104 -11.20 -0.82 7.69
C LEU A 104 -12.06 0.46 7.62
N PHE A 105 -11.44 1.65 7.60
CA PHE A 105 -12.17 2.92 7.51
C PHE A 105 -12.96 3.08 6.21
N LEU A 106 -12.45 2.61 5.07
CA LEU A 106 -13.19 2.60 3.80
C LEU A 106 -14.47 1.74 3.91
N PHE A 107 -14.36 0.52 4.46
CA PHE A 107 -15.52 -0.36 4.63
C PHE A 107 -16.50 0.15 5.70
N LEU A 108 -16.01 0.76 6.78
CA LEU A 108 -16.87 1.44 7.75
C LEU A 108 -17.65 2.58 7.09
N ALA A 109 -17.00 3.41 6.28
CA ALA A 109 -17.67 4.49 5.55
C ALA A 109 -18.76 3.98 4.61
N LEU A 110 -18.52 2.87 3.91
CA LEU A 110 -19.53 2.19 3.10
C LEU A 110 -20.69 1.67 3.95
N GLY A 111 -20.41 1.05 5.09
CA GLY A 111 -21.43 0.59 6.04
C GLY A 111 -22.30 1.74 6.56
N PHE A 112 -21.69 2.84 7.00
CA PHE A 112 -22.41 4.04 7.46
C PHE A 112 -23.26 4.68 6.37
N ARG A 113 -22.77 4.73 5.12
CA ARG A 113 -23.52 5.34 4.02
C ARG A 113 -24.68 4.48 3.53
N THR A 114 -24.46 3.18 3.40
CA THR A 114 -25.44 2.27 2.77
C THR A 114 -26.41 1.66 3.78
N GLY A 115 -26.06 1.67 5.08
CA GLY A 115 -26.76 0.92 6.12
C GLY A 115 -26.56 -0.60 6.04
N ALA A 116 -25.87 -1.10 5.02
CA ALA A 116 -25.66 -2.52 4.73
C ALA A 116 -24.48 -3.09 5.53
N TRP A 117 -24.53 -2.98 6.86
CA TRP A 117 -23.44 -3.35 7.77
C TRP A 117 -22.93 -4.78 7.58
N GLY A 118 -23.85 -5.74 7.41
CA GLY A 118 -23.48 -7.14 7.19
C GLY A 118 -22.64 -7.33 5.92
N TRP A 119 -23.02 -6.64 4.83
CA TRP A 119 -22.28 -6.69 3.57
C TRP A 119 -20.95 -5.94 3.64
N ALA A 120 -20.92 -4.78 4.29
CA ALA A 120 -19.67 -4.02 4.49
C ALA A 120 -18.65 -4.85 5.28
N PHE A 121 -19.09 -5.51 6.35
CA PHE A 121 -18.24 -6.38 7.17
C PHE A 121 -17.79 -7.63 6.40
N ALA A 122 -18.72 -8.31 5.70
CA ALA A 122 -18.37 -9.46 4.88
C ALA A 122 -17.36 -9.11 3.78
N ALA A 123 -17.55 -7.96 3.11
CA ALA A 123 -16.64 -7.48 2.08
C ALA A 123 -15.25 -7.14 2.65
N PHE A 124 -15.19 -6.53 3.84
CA PHE A 124 -13.93 -6.30 4.54
C PHE A 124 -13.21 -7.62 4.88
N LEU A 125 -13.93 -8.62 5.40
CA LEU A 125 -13.34 -9.93 5.70
C LEU A 125 -12.80 -10.61 4.45
N VAL A 126 -13.59 -10.64 3.36
CA VAL A 126 -13.15 -11.23 2.09
C VAL A 126 -11.93 -10.49 1.55
N PHE A 127 -11.93 -9.15 1.59
CA PHE A 127 -10.80 -8.34 1.14
C PHE A 127 -9.53 -8.66 1.93
N THR A 128 -9.59 -8.67 3.26
CA THR A 128 -8.44 -8.99 4.12
C THR A 128 -7.95 -10.43 3.92
N LEU A 129 -8.86 -11.39 3.71
CA LEU A 129 -8.49 -12.78 3.39
C LEU A 129 -7.78 -12.88 2.05
N VAL A 130 -8.24 -12.16 1.02
CA VAL A 130 -7.59 -12.13 -0.29
C VAL A 130 -6.18 -11.52 -0.19
N GLN A 131 -6.01 -10.42 0.54
CA GLN A 131 -4.69 -9.81 0.78
C GLN A 131 -3.74 -10.77 1.50
N THR A 132 -4.23 -11.41 2.56
CA THR A 132 -3.46 -12.39 3.33
C THR A 132 -3.09 -13.61 2.47
N TRP A 133 -4.02 -14.09 1.66
CA TRP A 133 -3.81 -15.20 0.74
C TRP A 133 -2.74 -14.88 -0.30
N ASP A 134 -2.85 -13.73 -0.98
CA ASP A 134 -1.89 -13.29 -2.00
C ASP A 134 -0.46 -13.21 -1.44
N PHE A 135 -0.30 -12.57 -0.28
CA PHE A 135 0.98 -12.47 0.41
C PHE A 135 1.60 -13.85 0.74
N ASN A 136 0.81 -14.74 1.32
CA ASN A 136 1.28 -16.08 1.70
C ASN A 136 1.58 -16.95 0.47
N LEU A 137 0.74 -16.87 -0.57
CA LEU A 137 0.94 -17.60 -1.81
C LEU A 137 2.22 -17.16 -2.51
N GLU A 138 2.52 -15.86 -2.57
CA GLU A 138 3.79 -15.35 -3.10
C GLU A 138 4.99 -15.94 -2.34
N ARG A 139 4.92 -15.96 -1.00
CA ARG A 139 6.00 -16.47 -0.15
C ARG A 139 6.22 -17.97 -0.34
N LEU A 140 5.15 -18.75 -0.37
CA LEU A 140 5.20 -20.20 -0.61
C LEU A 140 5.72 -20.51 -2.03
N TYR A 141 5.27 -19.76 -3.04
CA TYR A 141 5.71 -19.92 -4.42
C TYR A 141 7.22 -19.70 -4.55
N ARG A 142 7.75 -18.63 -3.94
CA ARG A 142 9.20 -18.36 -3.95
C ARG A 142 9.98 -19.47 -3.27
N LYS A 143 9.54 -19.93 -2.10
CA LYS A 143 10.17 -21.01 -1.35
C LYS A 143 10.20 -22.32 -2.15
N ALA A 144 9.10 -22.68 -2.80
CA ALA A 144 8.99 -23.90 -3.59
C ALA A 144 9.88 -23.89 -4.85
N ARG A 145 10.17 -22.71 -5.41
CA ARG A 145 11.00 -22.53 -6.62
C ARG A 145 12.46 -22.19 -6.31
N GLY A 146 12.86 -22.13 -5.04
CA GLY A 146 14.20 -21.69 -4.65
C GLY A 146 14.52 -20.24 -5.08
N LEU A 147 13.48 -19.41 -5.25
CA LEU A 147 13.66 -17.99 -5.60
C LEU A 147 14.09 -17.21 -4.37
N PHE A 148 14.77 -16.09 -4.61
CA PHE A 148 15.16 -15.15 -3.56
C PHE A 148 13.94 -14.71 -2.74
N LEU A 149 14.03 -14.95 -1.43
CA LEU A 149 13.16 -14.36 -0.42
C LEU A 149 13.84 -13.08 0.05
N PRO A 150 13.18 -11.91 -0.06
CA PRO A 150 13.73 -10.67 0.49
C PRO A 150 14.12 -10.91 1.95
N PRO A 151 15.34 -10.52 2.38
CA PRO A 151 15.72 -10.61 3.77
C PRO A 151 14.71 -9.84 4.61
N GLU A 152 14.43 -10.34 5.81
CA GLU A 152 13.71 -9.52 6.78
C GLU A 152 14.54 -8.25 6.96
N PRO A 153 13.93 -7.05 6.82
CA PRO A 153 14.58 -5.81 7.22
C PRO A 153 15.11 -6.01 8.63
N GLN A 154 16.22 -5.37 8.96
CA GLN A 154 16.73 -5.37 10.32
C GLN A 154 16.76 -3.92 10.74
N ASP A 155 16.14 -3.62 11.89
CA ASP A 155 16.29 -2.30 12.48
C ASP A 155 17.75 -2.16 12.98
N PRO A 156 18.35 -0.96 12.86
CA PRO A 156 19.70 -0.74 13.37
C PRO A 156 19.76 -1.04 14.87
N GLU A 157 20.83 -1.71 15.30
CA GLU A 157 21.07 -1.96 16.73
C GLU A 157 21.07 -0.63 17.49
N THR A 158 20.17 -0.51 18.47
CA THR A 158 20.00 0.67 19.33
C THR A 158 21.13 0.82 20.34
#